data_AF-A0A507D8A1-F1
#
_entry.id   AF-A0A507D8A1-F1
#
_cell.length_a   1.000
_cell.length_b   1.000
_cell.length_c   1.000
_cell.angle_alpha   90.00
_cell.angle_beta   90.00
_cell.angle_gamma   90.00
#
_symmetry.space_group_name_H-M   'P 1'
#
loop_
_entity.id
_entity.type
_entity.pdbx_description
1 polymer ?
#
loop_
_entity_poly.entity_id
_entity_poly.type
_entity_poly.pdbx_seq_one_letter_code
_entity_poly.pdbx_strand_id
1 'polypeptide(L)'
;MRGVCHPSQHTDGNDKPMEKALIQGDNVDQVGFNAERRFRLDQDPQERKKLENATVMNRLLLALGLPPSTSCGGSRDLNGKPSHLMNGGSHGVQLVNGESGGLMLPKFHFKKQRKNGPIAQQLTTATISAFVQKQREALLTNEDFDLLWDALNERASGNVSEDERFISYVEIQNTKVRLPQKFAPFFKPSVYLRFTTNDLGYISVQQFFNYVLRKVSLLQARIDLSAYDGDFDGFLTEAELQNYIADLMPTLNLHAISTSFRKFYLATASRKFAFFLDPQHRNKIGIQSILLSPILTELFELRETELPKELERTNWFSAISIHRVYMQYLNLDQDHNGTLSRKEVSRYSNGTFSTYFLDRLFQECQTYNGELDFLTWLDFVLAVENIGIPEAVAFCFKLLDMKQVGYLDESTLRRLLSGVVDRMEAFGHEAPKVADLTNEIFDMANPSQMPGRIYLQDLLNCGVAGTVVNLLTDAKGFFAYENREAIAAQGAGGGL
;
A
#
# COMPACT_ATOMS: atom_id res chain seq x y z
N MET A 1 8.20 -31.27 63.15
CA MET A 1 9.61 -31.56 63.53
C MET A 1 10.47 -30.52 62.83
N ARG A 2 11.02 -29.53 63.55
CA ARG A 2 12.46 -29.40 63.88
C ARG A 2 13.35 -29.73 62.67
N GLY A 3 14.25 -28.90 62.15
CA GLY A 3 14.88 -27.63 62.52
C GLY A 3 16.14 -27.55 61.63
N VAL A 4 16.45 -26.39 61.04
CA VAL A 4 17.54 -25.49 61.48
C VAL A 4 18.95 -26.00 61.11
N CYS A 5 19.61 -25.39 60.11
CA CYS A 5 20.72 -24.42 60.26
C CYS A 5 21.71 -24.36 59.08
N HIS A 6 22.08 -23.12 58.73
CA HIS A 6 23.18 -22.66 57.86
C HIS A 6 24.57 -22.81 58.53
N PRO A 7 25.71 -22.68 57.80
CA PRO A 7 26.40 -21.38 57.62
C PRO A 7 27.16 -21.12 56.28
N SER A 8 26.97 -19.90 55.75
CA SER A 8 27.92 -18.92 55.15
C SER A 8 29.36 -19.29 54.69
N GLN A 9 29.79 -18.81 53.50
CA GLN A 9 30.61 -17.58 53.33
C GLN A 9 31.05 -17.28 51.86
N HIS A 10 30.95 -15.99 51.52
CA HIS A 10 31.51 -15.10 50.47
C HIS A 10 32.61 -15.54 49.44
N THR A 11 32.46 -15.03 48.20
CA THR A 11 33.37 -14.09 47.47
C THR A 11 32.72 -13.76 46.10
N ASP A 12 32.19 -12.55 45.89
CA ASP A 12 32.78 -11.40 45.17
C ASP A 12 33.13 -11.61 43.67
N GLY A 13 32.59 -10.75 42.80
CA GLY A 13 33.07 -10.61 41.41
C GLY A 13 32.04 -10.10 40.39
N ASN A 14 31.94 -8.77 40.28
CA ASN A 14 31.06 -7.96 39.43
C ASN A 14 31.33 -8.08 37.90
N ASP A 15 30.37 -7.57 37.09
CA ASP A 15 30.51 -6.95 35.74
C ASP A 15 29.86 -7.66 34.51
N LYS A 16 28.57 -7.43 34.25
CA LYS A 16 28.08 -6.39 33.30
C LYS A 16 26.55 -6.43 33.06
N PRO A 17 25.91 -5.28 32.73
CA PRO A 17 24.47 -5.09 32.81
C PRO A 17 23.78 -4.77 31.46
N MET A 18 22.44 -4.70 31.51
CA MET A 18 21.53 -3.93 30.63
C MET A 18 21.47 -4.28 29.14
N GLU A 19 20.51 -5.13 28.76
CA GLU A 19 19.84 -5.04 27.46
C GLU A 19 18.48 -5.78 27.51
N LYS A 20 17.45 -5.15 28.10
CA LYS A 20 16.06 -5.67 28.03
C LYS A 20 14.96 -4.68 28.46
N ALA A 21 15.13 -3.40 28.19
CA ALA A 21 14.07 -2.41 28.44
C ALA A 21 14.04 -1.40 27.29
N LEU A 22 13.27 -1.68 26.22
CA LEU A 22 12.80 -0.66 25.28
C LEU A 22 11.73 -1.19 24.29
N ILE A 23 10.69 -1.87 24.77
CA ILE A 23 9.44 -2.08 23.99
C ILE A 23 8.26 -1.97 24.96
N GLN A 24 8.04 -0.78 25.50
CA GLN A 24 6.83 -0.36 26.21
C GLN A 24 6.83 1.16 26.15
N GLY A 25 6.57 1.70 24.96
CA GLY A 25 6.19 3.08 24.77
C GLY A 25 4.68 3.09 24.50
N ASP A 26 3.92 3.70 25.41
CA ASP A 26 2.48 3.84 25.27
C ASP A 26 2.11 4.60 23.99
N ASN A 27 1.04 4.14 23.35
CA ASN A 27 0.84 4.14 21.90
C ASN A 27 0.17 5.45 21.41
N VAL A 28 0.98 6.45 21.03
CA VAL A 28 0.54 7.73 20.42
C VAL A 28 -0.32 7.52 19.16
N ASP A 29 -0.07 6.45 18.42
CA ASP A 29 -0.81 6.13 17.19
C ASP A 29 -2.29 5.77 17.43
N GLN A 30 -2.65 5.33 18.64
CA GLN A 30 -4.03 4.99 18.99
C GLN A 30 -4.90 6.25 19.17
N VAL A 31 -4.28 7.37 19.56
CA VAL A 31 -4.93 8.70 19.64
C VAL A 31 -5.21 9.25 18.24
N GLY A 32 -4.26 9.09 17.31
CA GLY A 32 -4.43 9.40 15.88
C GLY A 32 -5.59 8.68 15.23
N PHE A 33 -5.73 7.39 15.53
CA PHE A 33 -6.78 6.54 14.97
C PHE A 33 -8.16 6.83 15.56
N ASN A 34 -8.25 7.05 16.88
CA ASN A 34 -9.51 7.37 17.55
C ASN A 34 -10.09 8.74 17.13
N ALA A 35 -9.25 9.69 16.70
CA ALA A 35 -9.68 10.96 16.11
C ALA A 35 -10.31 10.78 14.71
N GLU A 36 -9.83 9.82 13.91
CA GLU A 36 -10.38 9.43 12.60
C GLU A 36 -11.83 8.88 12.75
N ARG A 37 -12.11 8.16 13.84
CA ARG A 37 -13.42 7.57 14.18
C ARG A 37 -14.50 8.61 14.48
N ARG A 38 -14.17 9.68 15.22
CA ARG A 38 -15.09 10.82 15.47
C ARG A 38 -15.51 11.49 14.16
N PHE A 39 -14.58 11.63 13.21
CA PHE A 39 -14.84 12.27 11.93
C PHE A 39 -15.71 11.41 10.97
N ARG A 40 -15.53 10.08 10.95
CA ARG A 40 -16.34 9.18 10.11
C ARG A 40 -17.82 9.13 10.51
N LEU A 41 -18.15 9.43 11.77
CA LEU A 41 -19.52 9.35 12.27
C LEU A 41 -20.33 10.63 12.00
N ASP A 42 -19.69 11.79 11.88
CA ASP A 42 -20.38 13.09 11.83
C ASP A 42 -20.45 13.79 10.46
N GLN A 43 -20.01 13.16 9.36
CA GLN A 43 -20.16 13.75 8.02
C GLN A 43 -21.56 13.57 7.41
N ASP A 44 -22.07 14.66 6.81
CA ASP A 44 -23.26 14.71 5.94
C ASP A 44 -23.17 13.62 4.83
N PRO A 45 -24.24 12.82 4.60
CA PRO A 45 -24.29 11.81 3.54
C PRO A 45 -23.87 12.29 2.14
N GLN A 46 -24.03 13.58 1.82
CA GLN A 46 -23.59 14.18 0.55
C GLN A 46 -22.08 14.42 0.50
N GLU A 47 -21.46 14.81 1.62
CA GLU A 47 -20.00 14.94 1.76
C GLU A 47 -19.31 13.57 1.77
N ARG A 48 -19.94 12.54 2.38
CA ARG A 48 -19.47 11.15 2.31
C ARG A 48 -19.35 10.65 0.87
N LYS A 49 -20.36 10.90 0.03
CA LYS A 49 -20.35 10.52 -1.39
C LYS A 49 -19.31 11.29 -2.22
N LYS A 50 -19.04 12.56 -1.91
CA LYS A 50 -17.98 13.35 -2.55
C LYS A 50 -16.59 12.87 -2.14
N LEU A 51 -16.43 12.49 -0.87
CA LEU A 51 -15.20 11.95 -0.34
C LEU A 51 -14.92 10.58 -0.97
N GLU A 52 -15.87 9.64 -0.93
CA GLU A 52 -15.82 8.29 -1.52
C GLU A 52 -15.30 8.26 -2.96
N ASN A 53 -15.67 9.24 -3.79
CA ASN A 53 -15.28 9.31 -5.20
C ASN A 53 -13.88 9.89 -5.47
N ALA A 54 -13.18 10.43 -4.47
CA ALA A 54 -11.79 10.90 -4.61
C ALA A 54 -10.80 9.80 -4.20
N THR A 55 -9.85 9.48 -5.08
CA THR A 55 -8.75 8.53 -4.78
C THR A 55 -8.05 8.93 -3.49
N VAL A 56 -7.77 7.97 -2.61
CA VAL A 56 -7.10 8.18 -1.30
C VAL A 56 -5.81 9.00 -1.45
N MET A 57 -5.08 8.84 -2.56
CA MET A 57 -3.89 9.61 -2.90
C MET A 57 -4.16 11.11 -3.12
N ASN A 58 -5.28 11.48 -3.75
CA ASN A 58 -5.67 12.89 -3.88
C ASN A 58 -6.04 13.50 -2.54
N ARG A 59 -6.64 12.72 -1.63
CA ARG A 59 -6.93 13.15 -0.26
C ARG A 59 -5.64 13.38 0.54
N LEU A 60 -4.63 12.52 0.36
CA LEU A 60 -3.32 12.65 0.99
C LEU A 60 -2.48 13.81 0.40
N LEU A 61 -2.50 13.99 -0.93
CA LEU A 61 -1.78 15.07 -1.63
C LEU A 61 -2.40 16.45 -1.33
N LEU A 62 -3.73 16.54 -1.28
CA LEU A 62 -4.44 17.75 -0.85
C LEU A 62 -4.14 18.08 0.62
N ALA A 63 -4.16 17.07 1.51
CA ALA A 63 -3.80 17.25 2.92
C ALA A 63 -2.32 17.62 3.14
N LEU A 64 -1.44 17.27 2.20
CA LEU A 64 -0.02 17.60 2.21
C LEU A 64 0.34 18.83 1.35
N GLY A 65 -0.65 19.51 0.76
CA GLY A 65 -0.46 20.70 -0.06
C GLY A 65 0.44 20.49 -1.28
N LEU A 66 0.39 19.31 -1.89
CA LEU A 66 1.06 18.98 -3.15
C LEU A 66 0.00 18.95 -4.27
N PRO A 67 0.30 19.46 -5.49
CA PRO A 67 -0.67 19.45 -6.56
C PRO A 67 -1.04 18.00 -6.93
N PRO A 68 -2.32 17.72 -7.24
CA PRO A 68 -2.71 16.41 -7.75
C PRO A 68 -1.97 16.16 -9.07
N SER A 69 -1.50 14.94 -9.28
CA SER A 69 -0.96 14.52 -10.58
C SER A 69 -2.09 14.55 -11.59
N THR A 70 -2.25 15.66 -12.30
CA THR A 70 -2.98 15.68 -13.56
C THR A 70 -2.20 14.82 -14.54
N SER A 71 -2.91 13.93 -15.24
CA SER A 71 -2.40 13.28 -16.42
C SER A 71 -1.78 14.35 -17.32
N CYS A 72 -0.54 14.11 -17.76
CA CYS A 72 0.18 15.01 -18.65
C CYS A 72 -0.58 15.15 -19.98
N GLY A 73 -1.49 16.13 -20.05
CA GLY A 73 -1.91 16.74 -21.30
C GLY A 73 -0.70 17.47 -21.89
N GLY A 74 -0.22 16.98 -23.04
CA GLY A 74 0.93 17.55 -23.73
C GLY A 74 0.72 19.04 -24.01
N SER A 75 1.62 19.88 -23.47
CA SER A 75 1.83 21.21 -24.03
C SER A 75 2.46 21.04 -25.41
N ARG A 76 1.72 21.46 -26.43
CA ARG A 76 2.26 21.68 -27.78
C ARG A 76 2.89 23.07 -27.79
N ASP A 77 4.17 23.15 -28.16
CA ASP A 77 4.77 24.42 -28.54
C ASP A 77 4.22 24.88 -29.90
N LEU A 78 4.15 26.19 -30.08
CA LEU A 78 3.55 26.90 -31.22
C LEU A 78 4.21 26.69 -32.59
N ASN A 79 5.05 25.66 -32.79
CA ASN A 79 5.71 25.41 -34.08
C ASN A 79 5.88 23.90 -34.37
N GLY A 80 4.77 23.15 -34.38
CA GLY A 80 4.74 21.70 -34.61
C GLY A 80 5.74 21.17 -35.65
N LYS A 81 6.81 20.51 -35.17
CA LYS A 81 7.65 19.56 -35.92
C LYS A 81 8.23 18.50 -34.98
N PRO A 82 8.28 17.22 -35.38
CA PRO A 82 8.95 16.17 -34.62
C PRO A 82 10.43 16.08 -35.00
N SER A 83 11.33 15.97 -34.01
CA SER A 83 12.75 15.69 -34.26
C SER A 83 13.06 14.21 -33.97
N HIS A 84 13.30 13.47 -35.04
CA HIS A 84 14.05 12.21 -35.05
C HIS A 84 15.45 12.38 -34.46
N LEU A 85 15.95 11.35 -33.75
CA LEU A 85 17.37 10.90 -33.67
C LEU A 85 17.36 9.56 -32.91
N MET A 86 17.40 8.41 -33.59
CA MET A 86 18.58 7.67 -34.09
C MET A 86 19.61 7.26 -33.02
N ASN A 87 19.95 5.98 -33.13
CA ASN A 87 20.71 5.10 -32.26
C ASN A 87 22.23 5.34 -32.32
N GLY A 88 22.97 4.96 -31.27
CA GLY A 88 24.45 4.94 -31.24
C GLY A 88 24.94 5.29 -29.82
N GLY A 89 25.62 4.42 -29.08
CA GLY A 89 26.88 3.78 -29.44
C GLY A 89 27.88 4.13 -28.32
N SER A 90 28.26 3.12 -27.54
CA SER A 90 29.06 3.21 -26.32
C SER A 90 30.48 3.69 -26.60
N HIS A 91 30.82 4.95 -26.36
CA HIS A 91 32.21 5.42 -26.32
C HIS A 91 32.46 6.23 -25.04
N GLY A 92 33.41 5.75 -24.22
CA GLY A 92 33.88 6.43 -23.03
C GLY A 92 34.58 7.73 -23.40
N VAL A 93 34.09 8.84 -22.86
CA VAL A 93 34.72 10.16 -23.01
C VAL A 93 35.63 10.38 -21.80
N GLN A 94 36.94 10.35 -22.06
CA GLN A 94 37.97 10.90 -21.17
C GLN A 94 37.76 12.41 -21.09
N LEU A 95 37.45 12.91 -19.88
CA LEU A 95 37.34 14.36 -19.63
C LEU A 95 38.75 14.96 -19.51
N VAL A 96 39.07 15.81 -20.48
CA VAL A 96 40.23 16.71 -20.49
C VAL A 96 39.97 17.84 -19.48
N ASN A 97 40.93 18.06 -18.57
CA ASN A 97 40.91 19.19 -17.64
C ASN A 97 41.09 20.51 -18.40
N GLY A 98 40.01 21.28 -18.52
CA GLY A 98 40.03 22.69 -18.90
C GLY A 98 39.46 23.52 -17.75
N GLU A 99 40.27 24.41 -17.20
CA GLU A 99 39.85 25.39 -16.21
C GLU A 99 38.80 26.33 -16.83
N SER A 100 37.56 26.22 -16.36
CA SER A 100 36.49 27.18 -16.62
C SER A 100 35.57 27.14 -15.42
N GLY A 101 35.36 28.30 -14.79
CA GLY A 101 34.52 28.50 -13.60
C GLY A 101 33.03 28.28 -13.86
N GLY A 102 32.66 27.07 -14.31
CA GLY A 102 31.28 26.61 -14.40
C GLY A 102 30.87 26.04 -13.05
N LEU A 103 29.67 26.41 -12.59
CA LEU A 103 28.98 25.82 -11.45
C LEU A 103 29.16 24.30 -11.47
N MET A 104 30.04 23.78 -10.59
CA MET A 104 30.20 22.36 -10.40
C MET A 104 28.84 21.81 -9.96
N LEU A 105 28.16 21.08 -10.84
CA LEU A 105 26.98 20.31 -10.48
C LEU A 105 27.35 19.48 -9.25
N PRO A 106 26.74 19.75 -8.08
CA PRO A 106 27.05 18.99 -6.88
C PRO A 106 26.82 17.54 -7.17
N LYS A 107 27.74 16.68 -6.74
CA LYS A 107 27.56 15.24 -6.85
C LYS A 107 26.29 14.86 -6.10
N PHE A 108 25.22 14.59 -6.84
CA PHE A 108 23.90 14.25 -6.28
C PHE A 108 23.72 12.75 -6.11
N HIS A 109 24.57 11.95 -6.75
CA HIS A 109 24.58 10.50 -6.64
C HIS A 109 25.84 10.02 -5.90
N PHE A 110 25.63 9.47 -4.71
CA PHE A 110 26.66 8.82 -3.91
C PHE A 110 26.44 7.32 -3.98
N LYS A 111 27.21 6.62 -4.82
CA LYS A 111 27.19 5.15 -4.84
C LYS A 111 27.64 4.67 -3.45
N LYS A 112 26.73 4.04 -2.72
CA LYS A 112 27.03 3.47 -1.42
C LYS A 112 28.09 2.39 -1.57
N GLN A 113 29.23 2.59 -0.92
CA GLN A 113 30.23 1.55 -0.81
C GLN A 113 29.79 0.61 0.32
N ARG A 114 29.54 -0.66 0.00
CA ARG A 114 29.42 -1.71 1.01
C ARG A 114 30.77 -1.82 1.71
N LYS A 115 30.89 -1.22 2.89
CA LYS A 115 32.11 -1.32 3.69
C LYS A 115 32.16 -2.71 4.30
N ASN A 116 32.87 -3.61 3.62
CA ASN A 116 33.05 -4.99 4.06
C ASN A 116 34.10 -5.03 5.18
N GLY A 117 33.63 -4.98 6.42
CA GLY A 117 34.44 -5.22 7.61
C GLY A 117 33.57 -5.27 8.87
N PRO A 118 33.85 -6.17 9.84
CA PRO A 118 33.03 -6.35 11.03
C PRO A 118 32.93 -5.07 11.88
N ILE A 119 34.02 -4.31 11.98
CA ILE A 119 34.06 -3.01 12.69
C ILE A 119 33.21 -1.96 11.95
N ALA A 120 33.27 -1.94 10.61
CA ALA A 120 32.48 -1.01 9.82
C ALA A 120 30.98 -1.29 9.96
N GLN A 121 30.59 -2.56 10.04
CA GLN A 121 29.21 -2.97 10.31
C GLN A 121 28.78 -2.55 11.73
N GLN A 122 29.57 -2.85 12.76
CA GLN A 122 29.27 -2.45 14.14
C GLN A 122 29.16 -0.92 14.31
N LEU A 123 30.10 -0.17 13.73
CA LEU A 123 30.06 1.29 13.75
C LEU A 123 28.83 1.84 13.02
N THR A 124 28.48 1.23 11.89
CA THR A 124 27.28 1.58 11.14
C THR A 124 26.07 1.36 12.04
N THR A 125 25.86 0.15 12.56
CA THR A 125 24.75 -0.20 13.45
C THR A 125 24.64 0.74 14.66
N ALA A 126 25.75 1.05 15.33
CA ALA A 126 25.76 1.98 16.47
C ALA A 126 25.35 3.40 16.07
N THR A 127 25.86 3.89 14.93
CA THR A 127 25.52 5.23 14.39
C THR A 127 24.03 5.31 14.05
N ILE A 128 23.47 4.24 13.48
CA ILE A 128 22.06 4.17 13.11
C ILE A 128 21.17 4.12 14.34
N SER A 129 21.48 3.27 15.30
CA SER A 129 20.73 3.16 16.55
C SER A 129 20.68 4.53 17.25
N ALA A 130 21.83 5.22 17.34
CA ALA A 130 21.88 6.58 17.89
C ALA A 130 21.08 7.60 17.06
N PHE A 131 21.12 7.51 15.72
CA PHE A 131 20.33 8.39 14.85
C PHE A 131 18.82 8.16 15.01
N VAL A 132 18.37 6.91 14.95
CA VAL A 132 16.97 6.50 15.14
C VAL A 132 16.48 6.94 16.52
N GLN A 133 17.27 6.69 17.56
CA GLN A 133 16.95 7.12 18.93
C GLN A 133 16.79 8.64 19.01
N LYS A 134 17.73 9.41 18.45
CA LYS A 134 17.65 10.86 18.39
C LYS A 134 16.41 11.36 17.61
N GLN A 135 16.04 10.69 16.53
CA GLN A 135 14.83 11.04 15.77
C GLN A 135 13.56 10.73 16.57
N ARG A 136 13.50 9.60 17.28
CA ARG A 136 12.40 9.24 18.17
C ARG A 136 12.22 10.26 19.30
N GLU A 137 13.31 10.69 19.93
CA GLU A 137 13.30 11.71 20.98
C GLU A 137 12.82 13.09 20.49
N ALA A 138 12.93 13.36 19.18
CA ALA A 138 12.47 14.60 18.57
C ALA A 138 10.97 14.60 18.21
N LEU A 139 10.31 13.44 18.26
CA LEU A 139 8.87 13.33 17.99
C LEU A 139 8.04 13.87 19.16
N LEU A 140 6.79 14.22 18.86
CA LEU A 140 5.84 14.63 19.88
C LEU A 140 5.30 13.40 20.62
N THR A 141 5.26 13.48 21.95
CA THR A 141 4.68 12.47 22.85
C THR A 141 3.19 12.72 23.08
N ASN A 142 2.48 11.82 23.76
CA ASN A 142 1.08 12.05 24.16
C ASN A 142 0.92 13.33 25.00
N GLU A 143 1.82 13.55 25.95
CA GLU A 143 1.83 14.79 26.76
C GLU A 143 2.02 16.05 25.90
N ASP A 144 2.80 15.95 24.82
CA ASP A 144 2.96 17.05 23.87
C ASP A 144 1.68 17.32 23.07
N PHE A 145 0.92 16.27 22.74
CA PHE A 145 -0.37 16.44 22.09
C PHE A 145 -1.38 17.07 23.03
N ASP A 146 -1.44 16.66 24.29
CA ASP A 146 -2.30 17.30 25.30
C ASP A 146 -1.92 18.79 25.46
N LEU A 147 -0.63 19.08 25.59
CA LEU A 147 -0.12 20.45 25.67
C LEU A 147 -0.48 21.28 24.44
N LEU A 148 -0.38 20.70 23.23
CA LEU A 148 -0.76 21.37 22.00
C LEU A 148 -2.25 21.65 21.94
N TRP A 149 -3.07 20.67 22.32
CA TRP A 149 -4.53 20.79 22.34
C TRP A 149 -4.96 21.93 23.26
N ASP A 150 -4.45 21.93 24.50
CA ASP A 150 -4.75 22.97 25.48
C ASP A 150 -4.30 24.35 24.99
N ALA A 151 -3.07 24.46 24.49
CA ALA A 151 -2.51 25.73 24.03
C ALA A 151 -3.21 26.31 22.79
N LEU A 152 -3.77 25.46 21.92
CA LEU A 152 -4.61 25.91 20.79
C LEU A 152 -5.98 26.37 21.29
N ASN A 153 -6.58 25.64 22.23
CA ASN A 153 -7.92 25.91 22.75
C ASN A 153 -7.99 27.16 23.64
N GLU A 154 -6.94 27.48 24.40
CA GLU A 154 -6.86 28.72 25.20
C GLU A 154 -7.00 30.01 24.36
N ARG A 155 -6.66 29.96 23.08
CA ARG A 155 -6.59 31.14 22.18
C ARG A 155 -7.59 31.07 21.03
N ALA A 156 -8.32 29.98 20.90
CA ALA A 156 -9.31 29.81 19.86
C ALA A 156 -10.52 30.72 20.09
N SER A 157 -11.10 31.22 19.00
CA SER A 157 -12.36 31.94 18.99
C SER A 157 -13.50 30.97 18.64
N GLY A 158 -14.54 30.90 19.48
CA GLY A 158 -15.72 30.05 19.27
C GLY A 158 -16.32 29.57 20.59
N ASN A 159 -17.62 29.80 20.81
CA ASN A 159 -18.30 29.57 22.10
C ASN A 159 -19.29 28.39 22.11
N VAL A 160 -19.43 27.63 21.02
CA VAL A 160 -20.63 26.81 20.81
C VAL A 160 -20.37 25.28 20.81
N SER A 161 -19.20 24.79 20.35
CA SER A 161 -18.75 23.39 20.55
C SER A 161 -17.22 23.25 20.28
N GLU A 162 -16.60 22.12 20.64
CA GLU A 162 -15.19 21.83 20.32
C GLU A 162 -14.91 21.79 18.80
N ASP A 163 -15.90 21.39 18.00
CA ASP A 163 -15.78 21.26 16.53
C ASP A 163 -15.88 22.61 15.79
N GLU A 164 -16.34 23.67 16.48
CA GLU A 164 -16.50 25.02 15.92
C GLU A 164 -15.41 26.00 16.38
N ARG A 165 -14.31 25.52 16.94
CA ARG A 165 -13.21 26.37 17.39
C ARG A 165 -12.27 26.74 16.24
N PHE A 166 -12.11 28.04 16.03
CA PHE A 166 -11.25 28.61 14.99
C PHE A 166 -10.09 29.40 15.58
N ILE A 167 -8.93 29.37 14.92
CA ILE A 167 -7.74 30.11 15.34
C ILE A 167 -7.18 30.97 14.21
N SER A 168 -6.91 32.23 14.53
CA SER A 168 -6.30 33.19 13.59
C SER A 168 -4.80 32.90 13.43
N TYR A 169 -4.20 33.42 12.36
CA TYR A 169 -2.75 33.28 12.16
C TYR A 169 -1.94 33.98 13.27
N VAL A 170 -2.44 35.10 13.80
CA VAL A 170 -1.77 35.80 14.90
C VAL A 170 -1.78 34.93 16.16
N GLU A 171 -2.93 34.34 16.48
CA GLU A 171 -3.04 33.45 17.65
C GLU A 171 -2.22 32.17 17.48
N ILE A 172 -2.15 31.59 16.28
CA ILE A 172 -1.31 30.41 16.05
C ILE A 172 0.18 30.72 16.30
N GLN A 173 0.65 31.91 15.91
CA GLN A 173 2.03 32.33 16.19
C GLN A 173 2.24 32.59 17.68
N ASN A 174 1.25 33.16 18.37
CA ASN A 174 1.33 33.35 19.81
C ASN A 174 1.29 32.03 20.60
N THR A 175 0.54 31.02 20.13
CA THR A 175 0.55 29.66 20.67
C THR A 175 1.96 29.07 20.55
N LYS A 176 2.60 29.20 19.37
CA LYS A 176 3.95 28.69 19.12
C LYS A 176 4.99 29.20 20.11
N VAL A 177 4.90 30.46 20.56
CA VAL A 177 5.86 31.07 21.49
C VAL A 177 5.86 30.37 22.87
N ARG A 178 4.71 29.80 23.27
CA ARG A 178 4.56 29.08 24.56
C ARG A 178 4.90 27.60 24.46
N LEU A 179 5.02 27.07 23.25
CA LEU A 179 5.31 25.66 23.01
C LEU A 179 6.82 25.39 22.90
N PRO A 180 7.30 24.21 23.32
CA PRO A 180 8.67 23.78 23.11
C PRO A 180 9.14 23.86 21.66
N GLN A 181 10.46 23.98 21.45
CA GLN A 181 11.03 24.17 20.10
C GLN A 181 10.70 23.04 19.11
N LYS A 182 10.44 21.81 19.60
CA LYS A 182 10.02 20.66 18.78
C LYS A 182 8.72 20.89 17.99
N PHE A 183 7.86 21.82 18.41
CA PHE A 183 6.65 22.18 17.67
C PHE A 183 6.92 23.11 16.48
N ALA A 184 8.06 23.80 16.43
CA ALA A 184 8.33 24.84 15.43
C ALA A 184 8.13 24.41 13.95
N PRO A 185 8.44 23.17 13.52
CA PRO A 185 8.22 22.71 12.15
C PRO A 185 6.75 22.66 11.71
N PHE A 186 5.80 22.57 12.65
CA PHE A 186 4.36 22.51 12.38
C PHE A 186 3.73 23.90 12.24
N PHE A 187 4.34 24.93 12.82
CA PHE A 187 3.83 26.31 12.84
C PHE A 187 4.45 27.21 11.77
N LYS A 188 4.89 26.64 10.64
CA LYS A 188 5.41 27.43 9.50
C LYS A 188 4.25 28.18 8.81
N PRO A 189 4.46 29.38 8.28
CA PRO A 189 3.42 30.10 7.53
C PRO A 189 2.86 29.28 6.36
N SER A 190 3.74 28.54 5.67
CA SER A 190 3.39 27.64 4.58
C SER A 190 2.50 26.46 4.98
N VAL A 191 2.44 26.13 6.28
CA VAL A 191 1.53 25.09 6.80
C VAL A 191 0.16 25.70 7.04
N TYR A 192 0.08 26.88 7.67
CA TYR A 192 -1.18 27.56 7.93
C TYR A 192 -1.99 27.81 6.65
N LEU A 193 -1.31 28.28 5.59
CA LEU A 193 -1.94 28.59 4.30
C LEU A 193 -2.49 27.36 3.55
N ARG A 194 -2.27 26.14 4.05
CA ARG A 194 -2.80 24.90 3.44
C ARG A 194 -4.20 24.54 3.94
N PHE A 195 -4.65 25.15 5.02
CA PHE A 195 -5.96 24.84 5.60
C PHE A 195 -7.05 25.66 4.93
N THR A 196 -8.23 25.06 4.81
CA THR A 196 -9.45 25.79 4.47
C THR A 196 -9.74 26.78 5.58
N THR A 197 -10.01 28.04 5.20
CA THR A 197 -10.32 29.11 6.14
C THR A 197 -11.80 29.46 6.10
N ASN A 198 -12.31 29.97 7.22
CA ASN A 198 -13.65 30.58 7.26
C ASN A 198 -13.64 32.00 6.65
N ASP A 199 -14.79 32.68 6.65
CA ASP A 199 -14.95 34.03 6.10
C ASP A 199 -14.02 35.08 6.75
N LEU A 200 -13.51 34.80 7.95
CA LEU A 200 -12.58 35.66 8.69
C LEU A 200 -11.10 35.28 8.47
N GLY A 201 -10.82 34.27 7.63
CA GLY A 201 -9.48 33.79 7.37
C GLY A 201 -8.90 32.89 8.47
N TYR A 202 -9.74 32.37 9.38
CA TYR A 202 -9.30 31.50 10.49
C TYR A 202 -9.41 30.03 10.11
N ILE A 203 -8.57 29.19 10.72
CA ILE A 203 -8.53 27.75 10.47
C ILE A 203 -9.16 26.99 11.64
N SER A 204 -9.72 25.81 11.38
CA SER A 204 -10.22 24.93 12.44
C SER A 204 -9.07 24.41 13.30
N VAL A 205 -9.21 24.55 14.63
CA VAL A 205 -8.24 24.02 15.61
C VAL A 205 -8.12 22.50 15.48
N GLN A 206 -9.25 21.82 15.36
CA GLN A 206 -9.31 20.36 15.23
C GLN A 206 -8.61 19.88 13.96
N GLN A 207 -8.83 20.54 12.82
CA GLN A 207 -8.13 20.20 11.58
C GLN A 207 -6.61 20.39 11.70
N PHE A 208 -6.16 21.48 12.33
CA PHE A 208 -4.74 21.73 12.56
C PHE A 208 -4.12 20.68 13.50
N PHE A 209 -4.80 20.37 14.61
CA PHE A 209 -4.36 19.35 15.55
C PHE A 209 -4.22 17.98 14.87
N ASN A 210 -5.24 17.58 14.10
CA ASN A 210 -5.24 16.32 13.35
C ASN A 210 -4.12 16.28 12.30
N TYR A 211 -3.79 17.40 11.67
CA TYR A 211 -2.63 17.49 10.79
C TYR A 211 -1.32 17.21 11.52
N VAL A 212 -1.12 17.82 12.70
CA VAL A 212 0.10 17.60 13.49
C VAL A 212 0.20 16.13 13.90
N LEU A 213 -0.89 15.56 14.40
CA LEU A 213 -1.00 14.16 14.78
C LEU A 213 -0.64 13.22 13.63
N ARG A 214 -1.29 13.36 12.47
CA ARG A 214 -1.01 12.56 11.27
C ARG A 214 0.43 12.70 10.80
N LYS A 215 0.98 13.91 10.84
CA LYS A 215 2.36 14.16 10.41
C LYS A 215 3.37 13.50 11.35
N VAL A 216 3.13 13.52 12.66
CA VAL A 216 3.98 12.82 13.64
C VAL A 216 3.87 11.31 13.44
N SER A 217 2.67 10.74 13.26
CA SER A 217 2.50 9.30 12.98
C SER A 217 3.22 8.86 11.69
N LEU A 218 3.17 9.68 10.62
CA LEU A 218 3.93 9.39 9.39
C LEU A 218 5.45 9.46 9.60
N LEU A 219 5.93 10.39 10.43
CA LEU A 219 7.35 10.48 10.78
C LEU A 219 7.79 9.29 11.64
N GLN A 220 6.97 8.90 12.62
CA GLN A 220 7.18 7.71 13.45
C GLN A 220 7.26 6.46 12.57
N ALA A 221 6.26 6.22 11.72
CA ALA A 221 6.25 5.09 10.79
C ALA A 221 7.48 5.09 9.86
N ARG A 222 7.92 6.26 9.38
CA ARG A 222 9.14 6.39 8.59
C ARG A 222 10.38 5.97 9.39
N ILE A 223 10.51 6.44 10.62
CA ILE A 223 11.64 6.12 11.50
C ILE A 223 11.65 4.62 11.80
N ASP A 224 10.49 4.05 12.10
CA ASP A 224 10.37 2.63 12.42
C ASP A 224 10.70 1.75 11.21
N LEU A 225 10.14 2.03 10.03
CA LEU A 225 10.49 1.32 8.79
C LEU A 225 12.00 1.44 8.48
N SER A 226 12.58 2.62 8.67
CA SER A 226 14.02 2.85 8.43
C SER A 226 14.92 2.07 9.39
N ALA A 227 14.41 1.62 10.55
CA ALA A 227 15.17 0.77 11.46
C ALA A 227 15.39 -0.65 10.92
N TYR A 228 14.57 -1.08 9.94
CA TYR A 228 14.68 -2.39 9.29
C TYR A 228 15.41 -2.33 7.94
N ASP A 229 15.78 -1.13 7.46
CA ASP A 229 16.55 -0.95 6.24
C ASP A 229 18.03 -1.27 6.51
N GLY A 230 18.45 -2.52 6.28
CA GLY A 230 19.77 -2.99 6.67
C GLY A 230 20.94 -2.37 5.89
N ASP A 231 20.70 -1.84 4.68
CA ASP A 231 21.74 -1.20 3.85
C ASP A 231 21.51 0.32 3.62
N PHE A 232 20.47 0.87 4.26
CA PHE A 232 20.05 2.26 4.35
C PHE A 232 19.55 2.87 3.04
N ASP A 233 19.35 2.07 2.01
CA ASP A 233 19.13 2.55 0.64
C ASP A 233 17.75 3.19 0.43
N GLY A 234 16.92 3.21 1.47
CA GLY A 234 15.57 3.73 1.45
C GLY A 234 14.57 2.71 0.95
N PHE A 235 14.98 1.45 0.75
CA PHE A 235 14.14 0.34 0.36
C PHE A 235 14.18 -0.76 1.43
N LEU A 236 13.09 -1.50 1.51
CA LEU A 236 12.99 -2.72 2.30
C LEU A 236 12.84 -3.90 1.36
N THR A 237 13.56 -4.97 1.66
CA THR A 237 13.27 -6.31 1.14
C THR A 237 11.99 -6.84 1.77
N GLU A 238 11.37 -7.84 1.15
CA GLU A 238 10.17 -8.49 1.71
C GLU A 238 10.43 -9.07 3.10
N ALA A 239 11.63 -9.63 3.34
CA ALA A 239 12.01 -10.19 4.64
C ALA A 239 12.16 -9.11 5.73
N GLU A 240 12.75 -7.95 5.41
CA GLU A 240 12.86 -6.83 6.34
C GLU A 240 11.48 -6.27 6.69
N LEU A 241 10.60 -6.13 5.69
CA LEU A 241 9.22 -5.72 5.92
C LEU A 241 8.43 -6.74 6.76
N GLN A 242 8.66 -8.03 6.54
CA GLN A 242 8.06 -9.09 7.34
C GLN A 242 8.47 -8.98 8.82
N ASN A 243 9.73 -8.66 9.11
CA ASN A 243 10.21 -8.43 10.47
C ASN A 243 9.55 -7.20 11.10
N TYR A 244 9.44 -6.09 10.35
CA TYR A 244 8.70 -4.92 10.81
C TYR A 244 7.25 -5.25 11.18
N ILE A 245 6.54 -5.98 10.30
CA ILE A 245 5.15 -6.39 10.57
C ILE A 245 5.10 -7.31 11.81
N ALA A 246 6.07 -8.21 11.97
CA ALA A 246 6.12 -9.13 13.10
C ALA A 246 6.23 -8.43 14.46
N ASP A 247 7.00 -7.34 14.53
CA ASP A 247 7.14 -6.50 15.72
C ASP A 247 5.96 -5.55 15.91
N LEU A 248 5.28 -5.18 14.81
CA LEU A 248 4.05 -4.39 14.84
C LEU A 248 2.84 -5.19 15.33
N MET A 249 2.78 -6.50 15.03
CA MET A 249 1.62 -7.38 15.34
C MET A 249 1.04 -7.23 16.75
N PRO A 250 1.81 -7.13 17.85
CA PRO A 250 1.25 -7.00 19.21
C PRO A 250 0.43 -5.74 19.42
N THR A 251 0.63 -4.71 18.59
CA THR A 251 -0.12 -3.45 18.63
C THR A 251 -1.40 -3.51 17.79
N LEU A 252 -1.55 -4.53 16.95
CA LEU A 252 -2.69 -4.74 16.08
C LEU A 252 -3.71 -5.62 16.80
N ASN A 253 -4.99 -5.35 16.56
CA ASN A 253 -6.12 -6.11 17.05
C ASN A 253 -6.29 -7.38 16.20
N LEU A 254 -5.35 -8.30 16.40
CA LEU A 254 -5.25 -9.60 15.73
C LEU A 254 -5.61 -10.73 16.70
N HIS A 255 -6.70 -10.56 17.45
CA HIS A 255 -7.16 -11.55 18.40
C HIS A 255 -7.21 -12.95 17.75
N ALA A 256 -6.62 -13.94 18.42
CA ALA A 256 -6.65 -15.37 18.04
C ALA A 256 -5.78 -15.86 16.86
N ILE A 257 -4.69 -15.17 16.49
CA ILE A 257 -3.67 -15.79 15.61
C ILE A 257 -2.87 -16.85 16.38
N SER A 258 -2.97 -18.12 15.97
CA SER A 258 -2.16 -19.21 16.53
C SER A 258 -0.69 -19.11 16.12
N THR A 259 0.22 -19.66 16.92
CA THR A 259 1.66 -19.69 16.62
C THR A 259 1.96 -20.37 15.29
N SER A 260 1.21 -21.42 14.94
CA SER A 260 1.35 -22.14 13.67
C SER A 260 0.89 -21.31 12.46
N PHE A 261 -0.11 -20.43 12.67
CA PHE A 261 -0.64 -19.56 11.62
C PHE A 261 0.19 -18.28 11.44
N ARG A 262 0.90 -17.82 12.48
CA ARG A 262 1.70 -16.58 12.46
C ARG A 262 2.62 -16.45 11.25
N LYS A 263 3.29 -17.53 10.84
CA LYS A 263 4.18 -17.52 9.66
C LYS A 263 3.43 -17.22 8.35
N PHE A 264 2.22 -17.73 8.20
CA PHE A 264 1.37 -17.50 7.02
C PHE A 264 0.77 -16.11 7.05
N TYR A 265 0.40 -15.61 8.24
CA TYR A 265 -0.02 -14.23 8.40
C TYR A 265 1.07 -13.26 7.94
N LEU A 266 2.28 -13.44 8.45
CA LEU A 266 3.41 -12.58 8.13
C LEU A 266 3.75 -12.62 6.64
N ALA A 267 3.82 -13.82 6.06
CA ALA A 267 4.05 -13.99 4.62
C ALA A 267 2.94 -13.32 3.77
N THR A 268 1.68 -13.47 4.16
CA THR A 268 0.56 -12.86 3.42
C THR A 268 0.58 -11.33 3.52
N ALA A 269 0.83 -10.80 4.71
CA ALA A 269 0.88 -9.37 4.95
C ALA A 269 2.05 -8.73 4.19
N SER A 270 3.26 -9.29 4.26
CA SER A 270 4.42 -8.78 3.51
C SER A 270 4.22 -8.93 2.00
N ARG A 271 3.66 -10.06 1.54
CA ARG A 271 3.42 -10.32 0.12
C ARG A 271 2.46 -9.31 -0.49
N LYS A 272 1.43 -8.87 0.24
CA LYS A 272 0.54 -7.79 -0.24
C LYS A 272 1.29 -6.50 -0.57
N PHE A 273 2.21 -6.05 0.29
CA PHE A 273 3.04 -4.89 -0.02
C PHE A 273 3.95 -5.15 -1.22
N ALA A 274 4.60 -6.31 -1.28
CA ALA A 274 5.49 -6.65 -2.39
C ALA A 274 4.77 -6.67 -3.73
N PHE A 275 3.57 -7.26 -3.78
CA PHE A 275 2.76 -7.37 -4.99
C PHE A 275 2.38 -5.99 -5.55
N PHE A 276 1.89 -5.08 -4.71
CA PHE A 276 1.40 -3.77 -5.17
C PHE A 276 2.46 -2.66 -5.24
N LEU A 277 3.57 -2.76 -4.49
CA LEU A 277 4.56 -1.69 -4.41
C LEU A 277 5.91 -2.05 -5.06
N ASP A 278 6.06 -3.28 -5.53
CA ASP A 278 7.20 -3.72 -6.35
C ASP A 278 6.74 -4.50 -7.60
N PRO A 279 6.01 -3.84 -8.53
CA PRO A 279 5.48 -4.49 -9.73
C PRO A 279 6.56 -5.01 -10.69
N GLN A 280 7.81 -4.61 -10.49
CA GLN A 280 8.95 -5.09 -11.28
C GLN A 280 9.68 -6.27 -10.62
N HIS A 281 9.20 -6.76 -9.48
CA HIS A 281 9.80 -7.85 -8.71
C HIS A 281 11.31 -7.66 -8.46
N ARG A 282 11.72 -6.43 -8.12
CA ARG A 282 13.11 -6.11 -7.77
C ARG A 282 13.49 -6.59 -6.38
N ASN A 283 12.54 -7.14 -5.64
CA ASN A 283 12.61 -7.49 -4.21
C ASN A 283 13.02 -6.28 -3.36
N LYS A 284 12.52 -5.09 -3.75
CA LYS A 284 12.86 -3.80 -3.12
C LYS A 284 11.69 -2.83 -3.16
N ILE A 285 11.11 -2.60 -1.99
CA ILE A 285 9.97 -1.70 -1.79
C ILE A 285 10.46 -0.40 -1.14
N GLY A 286 10.27 0.73 -1.81
CA GLY A 286 10.70 2.02 -1.26
C GLY A 286 9.91 2.37 0.00
N ILE A 287 10.59 2.79 1.08
CA ILE A 287 9.93 3.21 2.33
C ILE A 287 8.94 4.35 2.06
N GLN A 288 9.32 5.29 1.18
CA GLN A 288 8.43 6.35 0.74
C GLN A 288 7.16 5.81 0.06
N SER A 289 7.27 4.78 -0.77
CA SER A 289 6.12 4.13 -1.41
C SER A 289 5.22 3.47 -0.38
N ILE A 290 5.79 2.80 0.64
CA ILE A 290 5.03 2.19 1.74
C ILE A 290 4.22 3.27 2.49
N LEU A 291 4.88 4.36 2.90
CA LEU A 291 4.26 5.45 3.66
C LEU A 291 3.15 6.18 2.91
N LEU A 292 3.26 6.25 1.58
CA LEU A 292 2.27 6.90 0.73
C LEU A 292 1.18 5.94 0.24
N SER A 293 1.33 4.64 0.50
CA SER A 293 0.37 3.63 0.04
C SER A 293 -0.87 3.58 0.94
N PRO A 294 -2.06 3.35 0.38
CA PRO A 294 -3.26 3.06 1.17
C PRO A 294 -3.14 1.72 1.94
N ILE A 295 -2.21 0.85 1.52
CA ILE A 295 -1.95 -0.46 2.13
C ILE A 295 -1.44 -0.30 3.57
N LEU A 296 -0.56 0.68 3.82
CA LEU A 296 -0.10 0.95 5.19
C LEU A 296 -1.25 1.47 6.07
N THR A 297 -2.11 2.31 5.51
CA THR A 297 -3.30 2.81 6.22
C THR A 297 -4.23 1.66 6.60
N GLU A 298 -4.51 0.75 5.65
CA GLU A 298 -5.31 -0.45 5.88
C GLU A 298 -4.69 -1.35 6.97
N LEU A 299 -3.35 -1.50 7.01
CA LEU A 299 -2.70 -2.24 8.11
C LEU A 299 -2.89 -1.55 9.47
N PHE A 300 -2.78 -0.22 9.51
CA PHE A 300 -2.94 0.56 10.74
C PHE A 300 -4.38 0.67 11.23
N GLU A 301 -5.38 0.49 10.36
CA GLU A 301 -6.79 0.32 10.76
C GLU A 301 -6.98 -0.80 11.77
N LEU A 302 -6.09 -1.78 11.80
CA LEU A 302 -6.15 -2.86 12.77
C LEU A 302 -5.75 -2.42 14.19
N ARG A 303 -5.26 -1.21 14.41
CA ARG A 303 -4.94 -0.70 15.77
C ARG A 303 -6.17 -0.23 16.54
N GLU A 304 -7.35 -0.24 15.91
CA GLU A 304 -8.60 0.10 16.59
C GLU A 304 -8.88 -0.83 17.78
N THR A 305 -9.19 -0.25 18.94
CA THR A 305 -9.51 -1.01 20.16
C THR A 305 -10.77 -1.85 19.99
N GLU A 306 -11.75 -1.32 19.26
CA GLU A 306 -13.01 -1.99 18.92
C GLU A 306 -13.15 -2.04 17.40
N LEU A 307 -12.62 -3.09 16.78
CA LEU A 307 -12.76 -3.24 15.34
C LEU A 307 -14.23 -3.46 14.94
N PRO A 308 -14.80 -2.64 14.05
CA PRO A 308 -16.10 -2.93 13.48
C PRO A 308 -16.07 -4.26 12.74
N LYS A 309 -17.09 -5.10 12.91
CA LYS A 309 -17.19 -6.41 12.25
C LYS A 309 -17.10 -6.33 10.73
N GLU A 310 -17.60 -5.25 10.14
CA GLU A 310 -17.51 -5.02 8.69
C GLU A 310 -16.05 -4.76 8.26
N LEU A 311 -15.31 -3.99 9.06
CA LEU A 311 -13.89 -3.74 8.83
C LEU A 311 -13.09 -5.04 8.98
N GLU A 312 -13.39 -5.88 9.96
CA GLU A 312 -12.76 -7.21 10.07
C GLU A 312 -12.99 -8.09 8.84
N ARG A 313 -14.12 -7.95 8.15
CA ARG A 313 -14.43 -8.77 6.95
C ARG A 313 -13.86 -8.21 5.66
N THR A 314 -13.65 -6.90 5.59
CA THR A 314 -13.24 -6.19 4.37
C THR A 314 -11.76 -5.85 4.35
N ASN A 315 -11.16 -5.57 5.52
CA ASN A 315 -9.74 -5.31 5.65
C ASN A 315 -8.96 -6.60 5.40
N TRP A 316 -8.03 -6.56 4.44
CA TRP A 316 -7.29 -7.74 4.02
C TRP A 316 -6.29 -8.22 5.06
N PHE A 317 -5.79 -7.31 5.90
CA PHE A 317 -4.84 -7.64 6.96
C PHE A 317 -5.52 -8.22 8.19
N SER A 318 -6.85 -8.19 8.27
CA SER A 318 -7.55 -8.77 9.42
C SER A 318 -7.23 -10.27 9.54
N ALA A 319 -7.28 -10.78 10.78
CA ALA A 319 -7.11 -12.20 11.02
C ALA A 319 -8.12 -13.04 10.24
N ILE A 320 -9.36 -12.54 10.08
CA ILE A 320 -10.44 -13.23 9.35
C ILE A 320 -10.12 -13.32 7.84
N SER A 321 -9.72 -12.23 7.22
CA SER A 321 -9.44 -12.17 5.78
C SER A 321 -8.25 -13.03 5.40
N ILE A 322 -7.13 -12.91 6.12
CA ILE A 322 -5.95 -13.73 5.85
C ILE A 322 -6.25 -15.21 6.14
N HIS A 323 -6.97 -15.52 7.22
CA HIS A 323 -7.37 -16.89 7.50
C HIS A 323 -8.27 -17.47 6.40
N ARG A 324 -9.17 -16.68 5.82
CA ARG A 324 -9.99 -17.08 4.67
C ARG A 324 -9.13 -17.51 3.49
N VAL A 325 -8.13 -16.70 3.11
CA VAL A 325 -7.23 -17.00 1.97
C VAL A 325 -6.39 -18.24 2.26
N TYR A 326 -5.89 -18.39 3.48
CA TYR A 326 -5.13 -19.56 3.89
C TYR A 326 -5.99 -20.85 3.91
N MET A 327 -7.24 -20.77 4.38
CA MET A 327 -8.16 -21.91 4.33
C MET A 327 -8.55 -22.28 2.90
N GLN A 328 -8.68 -21.30 2.00
CA GLN A 328 -8.88 -21.58 0.57
C GLN A 328 -7.71 -22.39 0.00
N TYR A 329 -6.46 -22.03 0.33
CA TYR A 329 -5.27 -22.79 -0.07
C TYR A 329 -5.33 -24.24 0.43
N LEU A 330 -5.55 -24.44 1.73
CA LEU A 330 -5.63 -25.77 2.33
C LEU A 330 -6.78 -26.63 1.78
N ASN A 331 -7.91 -26.02 1.45
CA ASN A 331 -9.05 -26.74 0.87
C ASN A 331 -8.78 -27.19 -0.58
N LEU A 332 -7.89 -26.49 -1.30
CA LEU A 332 -7.50 -26.85 -2.65
C LEU A 332 -6.47 -27.98 -2.66
N ASP A 333 -5.49 -27.92 -1.75
CA ASP A 333 -4.42 -28.91 -1.52
C ASP A 333 -4.99 -30.22 -0.94
N GLN A 334 -5.39 -31.13 -1.83
CA GLN A 334 -6.09 -32.37 -1.47
C GLN A 334 -5.16 -33.49 -1.05
N ASP A 335 -3.94 -33.52 -1.57
CA ASP A 335 -2.93 -34.49 -1.19
C ASP A 335 -2.09 -34.04 0.02
N HIS A 336 -2.29 -32.80 0.47
CA HIS A 336 -1.64 -32.18 1.63
C HIS A 336 -0.12 -32.14 1.48
N ASN A 337 0.36 -31.98 0.25
CA ASN A 337 1.78 -31.91 -0.06
C ASN A 337 2.38 -30.50 0.16
N GLY A 338 1.52 -29.51 0.41
CA GLY A 338 1.92 -28.13 0.71
C GLY A 338 2.17 -27.26 -0.52
N THR A 339 1.85 -27.75 -1.73
CA THR A 339 1.84 -27.04 -3.02
C THR A 339 0.49 -27.28 -3.72
N LEU A 340 0.22 -26.57 -4.83
CA LEU A 340 -1.03 -26.70 -5.58
C LEU A 340 -0.77 -27.10 -7.02
N SER A 341 -1.27 -28.27 -7.39
CA SER A 341 -1.30 -28.73 -8.77
C SER A 341 -2.30 -27.94 -9.62
N ARG A 342 -2.11 -28.00 -10.95
CA ARG A 342 -3.03 -27.38 -11.92
C ARG A 342 -4.47 -27.85 -11.78
N LYS A 343 -4.68 -29.11 -11.40
CA LYS A 343 -6.00 -29.70 -11.17
C LYS A 343 -6.64 -29.16 -9.89
N GLU A 344 -5.85 -28.94 -8.85
CA GLU A 344 -6.34 -28.38 -7.59
C GLU A 344 -6.80 -26.94 -7.76
N VAL A 345 -5.95 -26.09 -8.34
CA VAL A 345 -6.29 -24.68 -8.64
C VAL A 345 -7.53 -24.56 -9.54
N SER A 346 -7.80 -25.55 -10.39
CA SER A 346 -9.00 -25.55 -11.25
C SER A 346 -10.32 -25.56 -10.49
N ARG A 347 -10.32 -25.84 -9.18
CA ARG A 347 -11.50 -25.81 -8.31
C ARG A 347 -11.69 -24.47 -7.61
N TYR A 348 -10.71 -23.57 -7.67
CA TYR A 348 -10.85 -22.24 -7.08
C TYR A 348 -11.98 -21.45 -7.73
N SER A 349 -12.66 -20.59 -6.94
CA SER A 349 -13.86 -19.87 -7.36
C SER A 349 -14.90 -20.80 -8.00
N ASN A 350 -15.07 -22.01 -7.45
CA ASN A 350 -15.97 -23.04 -7.96
C ASN A 350 -15.64 -23.50 -9.41
N GLY A 351 -14.41 -23.26 -9.87
CA GLY A 351 -13.95 -23.65 -11.21
C GLY A 351 -14.48 -22.77 -12.35
N THR A 352 -14.78 -21.51 -12.07
CA THR A 352 -15.28 -20.55 -13.06
C THR A 352 -14.19 -19.99 -13.99
N PHE A 353 -12.93 -20.05 -13.58
CA PHE A 353 -11.79 -19.62 -14.41
C PHE A 353 -11.59 -20.53 -15.63
N SER A 354 -11.24 -19.91 -16.77
CA SER A 354 -10.98 -20.62 -18.01
C SER A 354 -9.74 -21.51 -17.91
N THR A 355 -9.72 -22.60 -18.66
CA THR A 355 -8.58 -23.52 -18.70
C THR A 355 -7.32 -22.82 -19.23
N TYR A 356 -7.45 -22.03 -20.30
CA TYR A 356 -6.33 -21.31 -20.90
C TYR A 356 -5.70 -20.32 -19.92
N PHE A 357 -6.49 -19.56 -19.15
CA PHE A 357 -5.96 -18.60 -18.19
C PHE A 357 -5.16 -19.30 -17.08
N LEU A 358 -5.71 -20.38 -16.52
CA LEU A 358 -5.03 -21.16 -15.49
C LEU A 358 -3.82 -21.92 -16.04
N ASP A 359 -3.82 -22.36 -17.29
CA ASP A 359 -2.64 -22.99 -17.90
C ASP A 359 -1.50 -21.97 -18.02
N ARG A 360 -1.82 -20.72 -18.38
CA ARG A 360 -0.85 -19.62 -18.44
C ARG A 360 -0.30 -19.26 -17.08
N LEU A 361 -1.11 -19.33 -16.01
CA LEU A 361 -0.62 -19.15 -14.64
C LEU A 361 0.56 -20.09 -14.31
N PHE A 362 0.44 -21.38 -14.66
CA PHE A 362 1.48 -22.37 -14.40
C PHE A 362 2.67 -22.30 -15.37
N GLN A 363 2.51 -21.62 -16.51
CA GLN A 363 3.60 -21.40 -17.47
C GLN A 363 4.42 -20.14 -17.14
N GLU A 364 3.76 -19.10 -16.64
CA GLU A 364 4.36 -17.78 -16.43
C GLU A 364 4.86 -17.53 -15.01
N CYS A 365 4.26 -18.21 -14.03
CA CYS A 365 4.67 -18.09 -12.64
C CYS A 365 5.66 -19.19 -12.25
N GLN A 366 6.39 -18.95 -11.16
CA GLN A 366 7.33 -19.92 -10.65
C GLN A 366 6.58 -21.15 -10.11
N THR A 367 6.94 -22.33 -10.62
CA THR A 367 6.39 -23.61 -10.17
C THR A 367 7.51 -24.52 -9.66
N TYR A 368 7.21 -25.35 -8.66
CA TYR A 368 8.08 -26.42 -8.18
C TYR A 368 7.46 -27.75 -8.59
N ASN A 369 8.15 -28.51 -9.44
CA ASN A 369 7.63 -29.76 -10.02
C ASN A 369 6.26 -29.60 -10.72
N GLY A 370 5.99 -28.43 -11.30
CA GLY A 370 4.72 -28.13 -11.96
C GLY A 370 3.59 -27.72 -11.00
N GLU A 371 3.90 -27.46 -9.73
CA GLU A 371 2.93 -27.02 -8.71
C GLU A 371 3.26 -25.61 -8.18
N LEU A 372 2.24 -24.89 -7.74
CA LEU A 372 2.38 -23.54 -7.16
C LEU A 372 2.65 -23.65 -5.66
N ASP A 373 3.56 -22.83 -5.17
CA ASP A 373 3.71 -22.64 -3.74
C ASP A 373 2.69 -21.63 -3.18
N PHE A 374 2.64 -21.52 -1.86
CA PHE A 374 1.72 -20.60 -1.18
C PHE A 374 1.93 -19.14 -1.60
N LEU A 375 3.17 -18.71 -1.86
CA LEU A 375 3.45 -17.32 -2.21
C LEU A 375 2.97 -16.98 -3.63
N THR A 376 3.17 -17.88 -4.59
CA THR A 376 2.67 -17.71 -5.95
C THR A 376 1.15 -17.79 -5.99
N TRP A 377 0.55 -18.64 -5.15
CA TRP A 377 -0.88 -18.65 -4.91
C TRP A 377 -1.40 -17.30 -4.40
N LEU A 378 -0.70 -16.67 -3.44
CA LEU A 378 -1.07 -15.34 -2.94
C LEU A 378 -1.02 -14.28 -4.03
N ASP A 379 0.00 -14.26 -4.89
CA ASP A 379 0.08 -13.33 -6.01
C ASP A 379 -1.13 -13.47 -6.94
N PHE A 380 -1.53 -14.72 -7.23
CA PHE A 380 -2.73 -15.00 -8.01
C PHE A 380 -4.00 -14.48 -7.34
N VAL A 381 -4.22 -14.78 -6.05
CA VAL A 381 -5.40 -14.30 -5.31
C VAL A 381 -5.43 -12.77 -5.21
N LEU A 382 -4.29 -12.14 -4.90
CA LEU A 382 -4.16 -10.69 -4.83
C LEU A 382 -4.50 -10.04 -6.17
N ALA A 383 -4.05 -10.62 -7.29
CA ALA A 383 -4.39 -10.14 -8.61
C ALA A 383 -5.90 -10.26 -8.88
N VAL A 384 -6.48 -11.45 -8.71
CA VAL A 384 -7.88 -11.71 -9.11
C VAL A 384 -8.91 -11.05 -8.21
N GLU A 385 -8.60 -10.79 -6.93
CA GLU A 385 -9.48 -10.02 -6.05
C GLU A 385 -9.36 -8.50 -6.28
N ASN A 386 -8.34 -8.03 -7.02
CA ASN A 386 -8.06 -6.60 -7.23
C ASN A 386 -7.83 -6.21 -8.71
N ILE A 387 -8.48 -6.90 -9.65
CA ILE A 387 -8.25 -6.78 -11.12
C ILE A 387 -8.43 -5.34 -11.65
N GLY A 388 -9.09 -4.45 -10.91
CA GLY A 388 -9.21 -3.02 -11.27
C GLY A 388 -7.97 -2.17 -11.00
N ILE A 389 -6.98 -2.69 -10.27
CA ILE A 389 -5.76 -1.96 -9.87
C ILE A 389 -4.64 -2.20 -10.91
N PRO A 390 -3.85 -1.17 -11.30
CA PRO A 390 -2.83 -1.28 -12.34
C PRO A 390 -1.88 -2.48 -12.22
N GLU A 391 -1.41 -2.78 -11.00
CA GLU A 391 -0.48 -3.88 -10.75
C GLU A 391 -1.13 -5.25 -10.98
N ALA A 392 -2.39 -5.41 -10.61
CA ALA A 392 -3.17 -6.62 -10.89
C ALA A 392 -3.44 -6.78 -12.39
N VAL A 393 -3.77 -5.68 -13.09
CA VAL A 393 -3.93 -5.68 -14.56
C VAL A 393 -2.63 -6.12 -15.24
N ALA A 394 -1.48 -5.60 -14.79
CA ALA A 394 -0.18 -5.97 -15.34
C ALA A 394 0.14 -7.45 -15.11
N PHE A 395 -0.15 -7.98 -13.92
CA PHE A 395 -0.02 -9.40 -13.63
C PHE A 395 -0.91 -10.24 -14.55
N CYS A 396 -2.20 -9.91 -14.65
CA CYS A 396 -3.12 -10.63 -15.52
C CYS A 396 -2.74 -10.52 -17.00
N PHE A 397 -2.29 -9.36 -17.47
CA PHE A 397 -1.85 -9.16 -18.85
C PHE A 397 -0.71 -10.11 -19.22
N LYS A 398 0.25 -10.33 -18.32
CA LYS A 398 1.32 -11.32 -18.52
C LYS A 398 0.76 -12.72 -18.80
N LEU A 399 -0.31 -13.10 -18.09
CA LEU A 399 -0.99 -14.38 -18.29
C LEU A 399 -1.80 -14.40 -19.62
N LEU A 400 -2.46 -13.29 -19.94
CA LEU A 400 -3.27 -13.14 -21.15
C LEU A 400 -2.43 -13.11 -22.43
N ASP A 401 -1.19 -12.60 -22.40
CA ASP A 401 -0.27 -12.60 -23.53
C ASP A 401 0.27 -14.02 -23.80
N MET A 402 -0.58 -14.86 -24.39
CA MET A 402 -0.28 -16.27 -24.68
C MET A 402 0.90 -16.46 -25.62
N LYS A 403 1.23 -15.45 -26.43
CA LYS A 403 2.31 -15.50 -27.42
C LYS A 403 3.60 -14.84 -26.93
N GLN A 404 3.58 -14.18 -25.77
CA GLN A 404 4.69 -13.39 -25.22
C GLN A 404 5.22 -12.34 -26.21
N VAL A 405 4.33 -11.67 -26.94
CA VAL A 405 4.68 -10.65 -27.95
C VAL A 405 4.52 -9.22 -27.45
N GLY A 406 4.01 -9.03 -26.23
CA GLY A 406 3.74 -7.74 -25.59
C GLY A 406 2.39 -7.12 -25.95
N TYR A 407 1.53 -7.84 -26.68
CA TYR A 407 0.19 -7.37 -27.07
C TYR A 407 -0.80 -8.53 -27.26
N LEU A 408 -2.10 -8.24 -27.11
CA LEU A 408 -3.19 -9.16 -27.42
C LEU A 408 -3.75 -8.82 -28.80
N ASP A 409 -3.75 -9.79 -29.72
CA ASP A 409 -4.41 -9.68 -31.02
C ASP A 409 -5.75 -10.42 -31.02
N GLU A 410 -6.52 -10.23 -32.10
CA GLU A 410 -7.84 -10.84 -32.28
C GLU A 410 -7.82 -12.36 -32.08
N SER A 411 -6.78 -13.06 -32.56
CA SER A 411 -6.68 -14.51 -32.44
C SER A 411 -6.44 -14.96 -30.99
N THR A 412 -5.67 -14.19 -30.21
CA THR A 412 -5.46 -14.43 -28.78
C THR A 412 -6.76 -14.19 -28.02
N LEU A 413 -7.46 -13.07 -28.29
CA LEU A 413 -8.74 -12.76 -27.63
C LEU A 413 -9.80 -13.84 -27.90
N ARG A 414 -9.97 -14.26 -29.16
CA ARG A 414 -10.92 -15.32 -29.53
C ARG A 414 -10.64 -16.62 -28.78
N ARG A 415 -9.37 -17.01 -28.64
CA ARG A 415 -8.99 -18.24 -27.91
C ARG A 415 -9.31 -18.14 -26.43
N LEU A 416 -8.97 -17.02 -25.80
CA LEU A 416 -9.26 -16.78 -24.38
C LEU A 416 -10.77 -16.78 -24.12
N LEU A 417 -11.53 -16.04 -24.93
CA LEU A 417 -12.99 -15.98 -24.87
C LEU A 417 -13.63 -17.34 -25.09
N SER A 418 -13.17 -18.15 -26.05
CA SER A 418 -13.66 -19.52 -26.22
C SER A 418 -13.52 -20.34 -24.93
N GLY A 419 -12.39 -20.22 -24.22
CA GLY A 419 -12.23 -20.93 -22.94
C GLY A 419 -13.15 -20.44 -21.82
N VAL A 420 -13.59 -19.17 -21.86
CA VAL A 420 -14.60 -18.64 -20.93
C VAL A 420 -16.00 -19.12 -21.32
N VAL A 421 -16.33 -19.11 -22.62
CA VAL A 421 -17.60 -19.61 -23.15
C VAL A 421 -17.77 -21.11 -22.85
N ASP A 422 -16.74 -21.93 -23.06
CA ASP A 422 -16.75 -23.36 -22.72
C ASP A 422 -17.07 -23.57 -21.23
N ARG A 423 -16.57 -22.68 -20.34
CA ARG A 423 -16.91 -22.71 -18.92
C ARG A 423 -18.36 -22.30 -18.68
N MET A 424 -18.86 -21.25 -19.32
CA MET A 424 -20.26 -20.83 -19.20
C MET A 424 -21.23 -21.94 -19.60
N GLU A 425 -20.98 -22.61 -20.72
CA GLU A 425 -21.79 -23.74 -21.19
C GLU A 425 -21.76 -24.90 -20.17
N ALA A 426 -20.60 -25.17 -19.57
CA ALA A 426 -20.48 -26.20 -18.53
C ALA A 426 -21.29 -25.87 -17.25
N PHE A 427 -21.55 -24.59 -16.98
CA PHE A 427 -22.47 -24.13 -15.92
C PHE A 427 -23.92 -24.00 -16.38
N GLY A 428 -24.25 -24.35 -17.63
CA GLY A 428 -25.60 -24.34 -18.19
C GLY A 428 -26.09 -22.97 -18.66
N HIS A 429 -25.17 -22.02 -18.89
CA HIS A 429 -25.51 -20.71 -19.45
C HIS A 429 -25.45 -20.71 -20.98
N GLU A 430 -26.22 -19.83 -21.61
CA GLU A 430 -26.20 -19.65 -23.06
C GLU A 430 -24.87 -19.02 -23.53
N ALA A 431 -24.31 -19.59 -24.60
CA ALA A 431 -23.04 -19.15 -25.15
C ALA A 431 -23.20 -17.88 -26.02
N PRO A 432 -22.56 -16.76 -25.65
CA PRO A 432 -22.50 -15.57 -26.48
C PRO A 432 -21.63 -15.81 -27.72
N LYS A 433 -21.85 -15.01 -28.77
CA LYS A 433 -21.02 -15.07 -29.97
C LYS A 433 -19.64 -14.46 -29.68
N VAL A 434 -18.60 -15.31 -29.71
CA VAL A 434 -17.20 -14.89 -29.49
C VAL A 434 -16.78 -13.73 -30.39
N ALA A 435 -17.28 -13.65 -31.62
CA ALA A 435 -16.96 -12.55 -32.54
C ALA A 435 -17.45 -11.18 -32.04
N ASP A 436 -18.67 -11.13 -31.48
CA ASP A 436 -19.27 -9.88 -30.99
C ASP A 436 -18.52 -9.40 -29.74
N LEU A 437 -18.20 -10.33 -28.82
CA LEU A 437 -17.40 -10.06 -27.63
C LEU A 437 -15.98 -9.60 -27.95
N THR A 438 -15.37 -10.16 -29.01
CA THR A 438 -14.03 -9.74 -29.43
C THR A 438 -14.03 -8.28 -29.85
N ASN A 439 -15.06 -7.84 -30.60
CA ASN A 439 -15.20 -6.44 -30.99
C ASN A 439 -15.44 -5.54 -29.77
N GLU A 440 -16.30 -5.95 -28.85
CA GLU A 440 -16.57 -5.21 -27.61
C GLU A 440 -15.31 -5.02 -26.76
N ILE A 441 -14.47 -6.06 -26.65
CA ILE A 441 -13.18 -5.97 -25.93
C ILE A 441 -12.23 -4.97 -26.60
N PHE A 442 -12.18 -4.93 -27.94
CA PHE A 442 -11.39 -3.93 -28.66
C PHE A 442 -11.94 -2.51 -28.45
N ASP A 443 -13.26 -2.34 -28.46
CA ASP A 443 -13.90 -1.05 -28.21
C ASP A 443 -13.66 -0.57 -26.77
N MET A 444 -13.74 -1.47 -25.78
CA MET A 444 -13.43 -1.18 -24.38
C MET A 444 -11.95 -0.83 -24.16
N ALA A 445 -11.03 -1.58 -24.76
CA ALA A 445 -9.60 -1.35 -24.60
C ALA A 445 -9.12 -0.11 -25.39
N ASN A 446 -9.83 0.27 -26.45
CA ASN A 446 -9.55 1.41 -27.32
C ASN A 446 -8.05 1.56 -27.66
N PRO A 447 -7.47 0.57 -28.39
CA PRO A 447 -6.04 0.50 -28.61
C PRO A 447 -5.51 1.73 -29.37
N SER A 448 -4.59 2.45 -28.72
CA SER A 448 -4.11 3.74 -29.18
C SER A 448 -2.85 3.65 -30.04
N GLN A 449 -2.03 2.62 -29.82
CA GLN A 449 -0.72 2.47 -30.47
C GLN A 449 -0.82 1.87 -31.86
N MET A 450 -1.57 0.77 -32.00
CA MET A 450 -1.75 0.06 -33.27
C MET A 450 -3.14 -0.58 -33.33
N PRO A 451 -3.92 -0.33 -34.40
CA PRO A 451 -5.22 -0.97 -34.57
C PRO A 451 -5.12 -2.50 -34.54
N GLY A 452 -6.08 -3.14 -33.85
CA GLY A 452 -6.14 -4.60 -33.74
C GLY A 452 -5.13 -5.23 -32.77
N ARG A 453 -4.41 -4.44 -31.98
CA ARG A 453 -3.49 -4.91 -30.94
C ARG A 453 -3.70 -4.15 -29.65
N ILE A 454 -3.97 -4.86 -28.56
CA ILE A 454 -4.13 -4.29 -27.22
C ILE A 454 -2.81 -4.46 -26.46
N TYR A 455 -2.16 -3.36 -26.13
CA TYR A 455 -0.98 -3.36 -25.25
C TYR A 455 -1.40 -3.18 -23.79
N LEU A 456 -0.50 -3.51 -22.86
CA LEU A 456 -0.74 -3.27 -21.43
C LEU A 456 -1.13 -1.81 -21.15
N GLN A 457 -0.46 -0.86 -21.79
CA GLN A 457 -0.74 0.57 -21.59
C GLN A 457 -2.16 0.96 -22.05
N ASP A 458 -2.71 0.28 -23.06
CA ASP A 458 -4.09 0.54 -23.50
C ASP A 458 -5.07 0.11 -22.41
N LEU A 459 -4.87 -1.07 -21.79
CA LEU A 459 -5.69 -1.50 -20.65
C LEU A 459 -5.53 -0.57 -19.45
N LEU A 460 -4.32 -0.15 -19.10
CA LEU A 460 -4.09 0.76 -17.98
C LEU A 460 -4.78 2.13 -18.18
N ASN A 461 -4.99 2.55 -19.42
CA ASN A 461 -5.57 3.85 -19.75
C ASN A 461 -7.08 3.80 -20.02
N CYS A 462 -7.67 2.63 -20.29
CA CYS A 462 -9.06 2.54 -20.74
C CYS A 462 -10.09 2.74 -19.61
N GLY A 463 -9.68 2.70 -18.34
CA GLY A 463 -10.55 2.89 -17.18
C GLY A 463 -11.48 1.70 -16.86
N VAL A 464 -11.57 0.70 -17.74
CA VAL A 464 -12.39 -0.51 -17.58
C VAL A 464 -11.57 -1.80 -17.68
N ALA A 465 -10.27 -1.74 -17.41
CA ALA A 465 -9.35 -2.88 -17.46
C ALA A 465 -9.84 -4.08 -16.66
N GLY A 466 -10.38 -3.84 -15.46
CA GLY A 466 -10.94 -4.88 -14.60
C GLY A 466 -12.02 -5.71 -15.28
N THR A 467 -12.91 -5.04 -16.00
CA THR A 467 -13.97 -5.67 -16.78
C THR A 467 -13.40 -6.48 -17.94
N VAL A 468 -12.49 -5.89 -18.72
CA VAL A 468 -11.85 -6.57 -19.86
C VAL A 468 -11.14 -7.85 -19.42
N VAL A 469 -10.34 -7.78 -18.35
CA VAL A 469 -9.62 -8.95 -17.83
C VAL A 469 -10.58 -10.01 -17.30
N ASN A 470 -11.65 -9.62 -16.59
CA ASN A 470 -12.66 -10.57 -16.11
C ASN A 470 -13.34 -11.32 -17.27
N LEU A 471 -13.74 -10.60 -18.32
CA LEU A 471 -14.37 -11.20 -19.50
C LEU A 471 -13.47 -12.21 -20.21
N LEU A 472 -12.15 -12.02 -20.15
CA LEU A 472 -11.16 -12.90 -20.78
C LEU A 472 -10.74 -14.09 -19.89
N THR A 473 -11.10 -14.11 -18.61
CA THR A 473 -10.53 -15.06 -17.63
C THR A 473 -11.56 -15.85 -16.83
N ASP A 474 -12.71 -15.27 -16.48
CA ASP A 474 -13.66 -15.84 -15.50
C ASP A 474 -15.11 -15.84 -16.01
N ALA A 475 -15.73 -17.03 -16.08
CA ALA A 475 -17.13 -17.18 -16.48
C ALA A 475 -18.11 -16.51 -15.51
N LYS A 476 -17.78 -16.43 -14.21
CA LYS A 476 -18.62 -15.74 -13.22
C LYS A 476 -18.56 -14.23 -13.44
N GLY A 477 -17.36 -13.67 -13.60
CA GLY A 477 -17.15 -12.27 -13.97
C GLY A 477 -17.88 -11.91 -15.27
N PHE A 478 -17.84 -12.80 -16.26
CA PHE A 478 -18.59 -12.65 -17.51
C PHE A 478 -20.11 -12.59 -17.26
N PHE A 479 -20.67 -13.56 -16.53
CA PHE A 479 -22.10 -13.58 -16.24
C PHE A 479 -22.58 -12.33 -15.49
N ALA A 480 -21.77 -11.83 -14.56
CA ALA A 480 -22.08 -10.59 -13.84
C ALA A 480 -22.11 -9.36 -14.77
N TYR A 481 -21.26 -9.34 -15.80
CA TYR A 481 -21.22 -8.28 -16.80
C TYR A 481 -22.48 -8.26 -17.68
N GLU A 482 -22.85 -9.41 -18.25
CA GLU A 482 -24.07 -9.53 -19.07
C GLU A 482 -25.34 -9.13 -18.31
N ASN A 483 -25.42 -9.52 -17.03
CA ASN A 483 -26.59 -9.25 -16.20
C ASN A 483 -26.52 -7.92 -15.44
N ARG A 484 -25.53 -7.06 -15.70
CA ARG A 484 -25.29 -5.83 -14.93
C ARG A 484 -26.51 -4.91 -14.89
N GLU A 485 -27.27 -4.82 -15.97
CA GLU A 485 -28.46 -3.97 -16.06
C GLU A 485 -29.61 -4.54 -15.22
N ALA A 486 -29.82 -5.86 -15.27
CA ALA A 486 -30.83 -6.54 -14.47
C ALA A 486 -30.51 -6.48 -12.97
N ILE A 487 -29.23 -6.65 -12.61
CA ILE A 487 -28.74 -6.54 -11.22
C ILE A 487 -28.90 -5.11 -10.71
N ALA A 488 -28.55 -4.10 -11.53
CA ALA A 488 -28.74 -2.69 -11.17
C ALA A 488 -30.23 -2.32 -11.00
N ALA A 489 -31.11 -2.85 -11.85
CA ALA A 489 -32.55 -2.63 -11.74
C ALA A 489 -33.15 -3.26 -10.47
N GLN A 490 -32.67 -4.43 -10.04
CA GLN A 490 -33.12 -5.08 -8.80
C GLN A 490 -32.63 -4.35 -7.53
N GLY A 491 -31.42 -3.78 -7.55
CA GLY A 491 -30.90 -2.98 -6.44
C GLY A 491 -31.62 -1.65 -6.24
N ALA A 492 -32.14 -1.05 -7.31
CA ALA A 492 -32.91 0.21 -7.26
C ALA A 492 -34.38 0.01 -6.85
N GLY A 493 -34.93 -1.20 -7.01
CA GLY A 493 -36.34 -1.51 -6.72
C GLY A 493 -36.65 -1.94 -5.27
N GLY A 494 -35.64 -2.11 -4.42
CA GLY A 494 -35.79 -2.52 -3.01
C GLY A 494 -35.93 -1.38 -2.00
N GLY A 495 -36.05 -0.14 -2.47
CA GLY A 495 -36.11 1.08 -1.66
C GLY A 495 -37.35 1.93 -1.92
N LEU A 496 -38.53 1.30 -1.98
CA LEU A 496 -39.83 1.97 -1.92
C LEU A 496 -40.67 1.40 -0.78
#